data_AF-A0A970L7W8-F1
#
_entry.id   AF-A0A970L7W8-F1
#
_cell.length_a   1.000
_cell.length_b   1.000
_cell.length_c   1.000
_cell.angle_alpha   90.00
_cell.angle_beta   90.00
_cell.angle_gamma   90.00
#
_symmetry.space_group_name_H-M   'P 1'
#
loop_
_entity.id
_entity.type
_entity.pdbx_description
1 polymer ?
#
loop_
_entity_poly.entity_id
_entity_poly.type
_entity_poly.pdbx_seq_one_letter_code
_entity_poly.pdbx_strand_id
1 'polypeptide(L)'
;MKKLFLTMTVIGLVTLTSCKKEEEKVQDAIQDTTEQMTDVAEDNVQSANEANIAIADIPQFSNPEVQQFAEEYAAFARDAAAAAQSGDAAKIQELQAKTVEWTRKIGEINQKLSSDEAQKFTEWVSEINRAVSGM
;
A
#
# COMPACT_ATOMS: atom_id res chain seq x y z
N MET A 1 -10.07 17.23 20.57
CA MET A 1 -9.29 17.17 21.82
C MET A 1 -9.16 15.71 22.25
N LYS A 2 -7.90 15.24 22.41
CA LYS A 2 -7.44 14.17 23.32
C LYS A 2 -8.26 12.85 23.25
N LYS A 3 -7.67 11.75 22.78
CA LYS A 3 -6.76 10.94 23.59
C LYS A 3 -5.88 10.05 22.72
N LEU A 4 -4.57 10.26 22.87
CA LEU A 4 -3.51 9.28 22.63
C LEU A 4 -3.79 8.04 23.48
N PHE A 5 -3.88 6.88 22.85
CA PHE A 5 -3.56 5.60 23.48
C PHE A 5 -2.45 4.93 22.68
N LEU A 6 -1.24 5.47 22.90
CA LEU A 6 0.01 4.78 22.65
C LEU A 6 0.18 3.69 23.72
N THR A 7 -0.34 2.49 23.47
CA THR A 7 -0.07 1.32 24.31
C THR A 7 0.86 0.36 23.58
N MET A 8 2.14 0.59 23.88
CA MET A 8 3.26 -0.34 23.88
C MET A 8 2.82 -1.80 24.07
N THR A 9 3.01 -2.62 23.03
CA THR A 9 3.09 -4.08 23.18
C THR A 9 4.44 -4.54 22.64
N VAL A 10 5.27 -5.00 23.57
CA VAL A 10 6.54 -5.67 23.30
C VAL A 10 6.23 -6.99 22.59
N ILE A 11 6.62 -7.11 21.32
CA ILE A 11 6.70 -8.41 20.65
C ILE A 11 8.18 -8.79 20.58
N GLY A 12 8.46 -9.94 21.20
CA GLY A 12 9.79 -10.42 21.48
C GLY A 12 10.60 -10.83 20.26
N LEU A 13 11.92 -10.79 20.47
CA LEU A 13 12.97 -11.60 19.87
C LEU A 13 12.55 -12.47 18.67
N VAL A 14 12.73 -11.94 17.46
CA VAL A 14 13.01 -12.76 16.29
C VAL A 14 14.47 -12.53 15.91
N THR A 15 15.36 -13.22 16.60
CA THR A 15 16.62 -13.62 15.98
C THR A 15 16.25 -14.53 14.80
N LEU A 16 16.65 -14.18 13.58
CA LEU A 16 17.22 -15.06 12.54
C LEU A 16 17.18 -14.36 11.15
N THR A 17 18.39 -14.17 10.61
CA THR A 17 18.78 -14.12 9.19
C THR A 17 18.30 -12.96 8.31
N SER A 18 19.31 -12.21 7.85
CA SER A 18 19.43 -11.09 6.88
C SER A 18 18.52 -10.94 5.64
N CYS A 19 17.39 -11.65 5.51
CA CYS A 19 16.40 -11.41 4.43
C CYS A 19 14.97 -11.13 4.93
N LYS A 20 14.72 -11.21 6.26
CA LYS A 20 13.38 -11.02 6.83
C LYS A 20 12.93 -9.56 6.98
N LYS A 21 13.86 -8.62 6.87
CA LYS A 21 13.63 -7.19 7.16
C LYS A 21 12.99 -6.42 6.00
N GLU A 22 12.98 -7.02 4.81
CA GLU A 22 12.39 -6.43 3.60
C GLU A 22 10.93 -6.90 3.43
N GLU A 23 10.63 -8.17 3.74
CA GLU A 23 9.25 -8.70 3.68
C GLU A 23 8.31 -7.96 4.63
N GLU A 24 8.78 -7.61 5.84
CA GLU A 24 8.02 -6.88 6.86
C GLU A 24 7.68 -5.44 6.36
N LYS A 25 8.63 -4.77 5.70
CA LYS A 25 8.44 -3.39 5.20
C LYS A 25 7.44 -3.28 4.05
N VAL A 26 7.40 -4.26 3.15
CA VAL A 26 6.44 -4.25 2.04
C VAL A 26 5.02 -4.48 2.57
N GLN A 27 4.87 -5.37 3.55
CA GLN A 27 3.57 -5.67 4.15
C GLN A 27 3.04 -4.46 4.95
N ASP A 28 3.89 -3.83 5.75
CA ASP A 28 3.57 -2.60 6.48
C ASP A 28 3.16 -1.47 5.52
N ALA A 29 3.91 -1.26 4.42
CA ALA A 29 3.63 -0.19 3.47
C ALA A 29 2.24 -0.31 2.80
N ILE A 30 1.78 -1.52 2.49
CA ILE A 30 0.44 -1.74 1.88
C ILE A 30 -0.67 -1.76 2.92
N GLN A 31 -0.40 -2.23 4.15
CA GLN A 31 -1.38 -2.14 5.22
C GLN A 31 -1.68 -0.67 5.55
N ASP A 32 -0.64 0.16 5.66
CA ASP A 32 -0.76 1.62 5.82
C ASP A 32 -1.56 2.26 4.67
N THR A 33 -1.35 1.82 3.42
CA THR A 33 -2.13 2.29 2.26
C THR A 33 -3.63 2.10 2.46
N THR A 34 -4.02 0.91 2.92
CA THR A 34 -5.44 0.54 3.06
C THR A 34 -6.11 1.35 4.16
N GLU A 35 -5.42 1.55 5.28
CA GLU A 35 -5.94 2.33 6.41
C GLU A 35 -6.01 3.84 6.06
N GLN A 36 -4.99 4.40 5.41
CA GLN A 36 -4.99 5.82 5.02
C GLN A 36 -6.03 6.17 3.95
N MET A 37 -6.36 5.25 3.03
CA MET A 37 -7.39 5.48 2.02
C MET A 37 -8.81 5.62 2.61
N THR A 38 -9.00 5.28 3.89
CA THR A 38 -10.29 5.35 4.58
C THR A 38 -10.48 6.63 5.41
N ASP A 39 -9.45 7.47 5.53
CA ASP A 39 -9.45 8.71 6.33
C ASP A 39 -9.25 9.98 5.47
N VAL A 40 -9.69 9.95 4.20
CA VAL A 40 -9.62 11.12 3.31
C VAL A 40 -10.94 11.87 3.36
N ALA A 41 -10.94 13.02 4.03
CA ALA A 41 -12.03 13.99 4.04
C ALA A 41 -11.57 15.26 3.29
N GLU A 42 -12.34 15.61 2.24
CA GLU A 42 -12.37 16.87 1.46
C GLU A 42 -11.14 17.81 1.57
N ASP A 43 -10.31 17.87 0.52
CA ASP A 43 -10.22 19.00 -0.44
C ASP A 43 -8.83 19.03 -1.12
N ASN A 44 -8.58 18.24 -2.18
CA ASN A 44 -7.45 18.51 -3.08
C ASN A 44 -7.45 17.79 -4.45
N VAL A 45 -7.86 18.51 -5.50
CA VAL A 45 -7.72 18.06 -6.91
C VAL A 45 -6.25 17.88 -7.31
N GLN A 46 -5.31 18.61 -6.70
CA GLN A 46 -3.88 18.51 -7.05
C GLN A 46 -3.26 17.21 -6.53
N SER A 47 -3.58 16.82 -5.30
CA SER A 47 -3.14 15.56 -4.70
C SER A 47 -3.74 14.34 -5.41
N ALA A 48 -4.97 14.47 -5.95
CA ALA A 48 -5.55 13.44 -6.81
C ALA A 48 -4.77 13.25 -8.13
N ASN A 49 -4.25 14.33 -8.71
CA ASN A 49 -3.43 14.24 -9.92
C ASN A 49 -2.05 13.63 -9.62
N GLU A 50 -1.42 14.01 -8.52
CA GLU A 50 -0.15 13.43 -8.06
C GLU A 50 -0.29 11.93 -7.76
N ALA A 51 -1.40 11.52 -7.14
CA ALA A 51 -1.69 10.11 -6.87
C ALA A 51 -1.86 9.31 -8.17
N ASN A 52 -2.60 9.85 -9.14
CA ASN A 52 -2.76 9.20 -10.45
C ASN A 52 -1.43 9.07 -11.22
N ILE A 53 -0.54 10.06 -11.10
CA ILE A 53 0.80 10.01 -11.71
C ILE A 53 1.63 8.89 -11.06
N ALA A 54 1.69 8.84 -9.72
CA ALA A 54 2.43 7.81 -9.00
C ALA A 54 1.87 6.40 -9.30
N ILE A 55 0.55 6.25 -9.33
CA ILE A 55 -0.13 4.99 -9.68
C ILE A 55 0.19 4.54 -11.11
N ALA A 56 0.36 5.47 -12.05
CA ALA A 56 0.67 5.17 -13.43
C ALA A 56 2.15 4.79 -13.67
N ASP A 57 3.06 5.19 -12.78
CA ASP A 57 4.49 4.91 -12.86
C ASP A 57 4.85 3.53 -12.31
N ILE A 58 4.22 2.49 -12.88
CA ILE A 58 4.38 1.10 -12.43
C ILE A 58 5.83 0.65 -12.70
N PRO A 59 6.60 0.27 -11.67
CA PRO A 59 7.97 -0.19 -11.86
C PRO A 59 8.02 -1.47 -12.70
N GLN A 60 9.13 -1.64 -13.43
CA GLN A 60 9.39 -2.87 -14.16
C GLN A 60 10.05 -3.91 -13.26
N PHE A 61 9.46 -5.10 -13.22
CA PHE A 61 9.94 -6.24 -12.45
C PHE A 61 10.38 -7.38 -13.37
N SER A 62 11.42 -8.11 -12.96
CA SER A 62 11.99 -9.21 -13.73
C SER A 62 11.08 -10.44 -13.73
N ASN A 63 10.29 -10.61 -12.67
CA ASN A 63 9.33 -11.71 -12.53
C ASN A 63 7.95 -11.28 -13.08
N PRO A 64 7.38 -12.02 -14.04
CA PRO A 64 6.10 -11.67 -14.66
C PRO A 64 4.92 -11.71 -13.69
N GLU A 65 4.95 -12.56 -12.66
CA GLU A 65 3.89 -12.61 -11.65
C GLU A 65 3.96 -11.40 -10.71
N VAL A 66 5.16 -10.92 -10.42
CA VAL A 66 5.37 -9.67 -9.67
C VAL A 66 4.92 -8.47 -10.51
N GLN A 67 5.25 -8.46 -11.80
CA GLN A 67 4.79 -7.42 -12.72
C GLN A 67 3.26 -7.36 -12.78
N GLN A 68 2.60 -8.51 -12.96
CA GLN A 68 1.14 -8.60 -12.94
C GLN A 68 0.57 -8.11 -11.60
N PHE A 69 1.17 -8.49 -10.48
CA PHE A 69 0.74 -8.04 -9.17
C PHE A 69 0.84 -6.51 -9.02
N ALA A 70 1.92 -5.89 -9.50
CA ALA A 70 2.07 -4.44 -9.48
C ALA A 70 0.98 -3.75 -10.34
N GLU A 71 0.64 -4.31 -11.49
CA GLU A 71 -0.46 -3.81 -12.33
C GLU A 71 -1.83 -3.92 -11.64
N GLU A 72 -2.12 -5.07 -11.01
CA GLU A 72 -3.33 -5.26 -10.21
C GLU A 72 -3.38 -4.26 -9.03
N TYR A 73 -2.23 -4.01 -8.38
CA TYR A 73 -2.12 -3.09 -7.25
C TYR A 73 -2.35 -1.64 -7.69
N ALA A 74 -1.80 -1.24 -8.84
CA ALA A 74 -2.06 0.07 -9.44
C ALA A 74 -3.56 0.28 -9.72
N ALA A 75 -4.24 -0.75 -10.23
CA ALA A 75 -5.69 -0.69 -10.44
C ALA A 75 -6.46 -0.57 -9.13
N PHE A 76 -6.07 -1.33 -8.10
CA PHE A 76 -6.65 -1.22 -6.76
C PHE A 76 -6.47 0.17 -6.15
N ALA A 77 -5.26 0.72 -6.19
CA ALA A 77 -4.96 2.06 -5.67
C ALA A 77 -5.75 3.15 -6.40
N ARG A 78 -5.98 3.00 -7.72
CA ARG A 78 -6.81 3.90 -8.51
C ARG A 78 -8.28 3.84 -8.09
N ASP A 79 -8.83 2.64 -7.95
CA ASP A 79 -10.20 2.43 -7.48
C ASP A 79 -10.40 3.03 -6.08
N ALA A 80 -9.43 2.88 -5.20
CA ALA A 80 -9.47 3.41 -3.85
C ALA A 80 -9.37 4.94 -3.81
N ALA A 81 -8.45 5.53 -4.57
CA ALA A 81 -8.36 6.98 -4.71
C ALA A 81 -9.65 7.59 -5.29
N ALA A 82 -10.28 6.92 -6.27
CA ALA A 82 -11.54 7.37 -6.86
C ALA A 82 -12.71 7.25 -5.88
N ALA A 83 -12.78 6.15 -5.12
CA ALA A 83 -13.81 5.92 -4.11
C ALA A 83 -13.72 6.91 -2.94
N ALA A 84 -12.49 7.22 -2.50
CA ALA A 84 -12.23 8.24 -1.49
C ALA A 84 -12.69 9.63 -1.98
N GLN A 85 -12.32 10.02 -3.21
CA GLN A 85 -12.73 11.31 -3.79
C GLN A 85 -14.24 11.45 -3.98
N SER A 86 -14.93 10.37 -4.34
CA SER A 86 -16.38 10.39 -4.57
C SER A 86 -17.22 10.17 -3.30
N GLY A 87 -16.58 9.79 -2.19
CA GLY A 87 -17.27 9.36 -0.97
C GLY A 87 -18.09 8.08 -1.16
N ASP A 88 -17.71 7.20 -2.10
CA ASP A 88 -18.42 5.95 -2.39
C ASP A 88 -18.17 4.92 -1.28
N ALA A 89 -18.97 5.02 -0.22
CA ALA A 89 -18.88 4.14 0.94
C ALA A 89 -19.04 2.65 0.60
N ALA A 90 -19.81 2.30 -0.43
CA ALA A 90 -19.97 0.90 -0.84
C ALA A 90 -18.69 0.37 -1.48
N LYS A 91 -18.06 1.18 -2.36
CA LYS A 91 -16.78 0.84 -2.97
C LYS A 91 -15.65 0.81 -1.95
N ILE A 92 -15.63 1.75 -0.99
CA ILE A 92 -14.66 1.74 0.13
C ILE A 92 -14.78 0.44 0.93
N GLN A 93 -16.01 0.02 1.27
CA GLN A 93 -16.23 -1.23 2.00
C GLN A 93 -15.81 -2.47 1.18
N GLU A 94 -16.08 -2.48 -0.13
CA GLU A 94 -15.62 -3.54 -1.04
C GLU A 94 -14.08 -3.64 -1.05
N LEU A 95 -13.39 -2.50 -1.13
CA LEU A 95 -11.93 -2.43 -1.15
C LEU A 95 -11.33 -2.87 0.18
N GLN A 96 -11.90 -2.43 1.31
CA GLN A 96 -11.51 -2.89 2.65
C GLN A 96 -11.64 -4.42 2.79
N ALA A 97 -12.68 -5.03 2.23
CA ALA A 97 -12.86 -6.47 2.26
C ALA A 97 -11.77 -7.23 1.48
N LYS A 98 -11.15 -6.60 0.47
CA LYS A 98 -10.05 -7.19 -0.32
C LYS A 98 -8.70 -7.14 0.38
N THR A 99 -8.55 -6.39 1.47
CA THR A 99 -7.28 -6.22 2.19
C THR A 99 -6.63 -7.55 2.59
N VAL A 100 -7.43 -8.50 3.10
CA VAL A 100 -6.92 -9.83 3.51
C VAL A 100 -6.36 -10.62 2.33
N GLU A 101 -7.02 -10.54 1.16
CA GLU A 101 -6.53 -11.16 -0.07
C GLU A 101 -5.22 -10.50 -0.53
N TRP A 102 -5.16 -9.17 -0.46
CA TRP A 102 -3.96 -8.40 -0.78
C TRP A 102 -2.79 -8.77 0.13
N THR A 103 -2.97 -8.83 1.45
CA THR A 103 -1.92 -9.26 2.39
C THR A 103 -1.37 -10.63 2.03
N ARG A 104 -2.23 -11.59 1.64
CA ARG A 104 -1.79 -12.91 1.18
C ARG A 104 -0.96 -12.81 -0.10
N LYS A 105 -1.46 -12.13 -1.12
CA LYS A 105 -0.75 -11.97 -2.41
C LYS A 105 0.61 -11.30 -2.23
N ILE A 106 0.73 -10.34 -1.31
CA ILE A 106 1.99 -9.68 -0.97
C ILE A 106 2.99 -10.66 -0.36
N GLY A 107 2.54 -11.53 0.55
CA GLY A 107 3.39 -12.60 1.08
C GLY A 107 3.94 -13.52 -0.02
N GLU A 108 3.12 -13.81 -1.03
CA GLU A 108 3.50 -14.67 -2.17
C GLU A 108 4.46 -13.99 -3.15
N ILE A 109 4.30 -12.69 -3.42
CA ILE A 109 5.16 -11.95 -4.35
C ILE A 109 6.47 -11.49 -3.70
N ASN A 110 6.49 -11.24 -2.39
CA ASN A 110 7.71 -10.88 -1.65
C ASN A 110 8.80 -11.95 -1.77
N GLN A 111 8.42 -13.22 -1.79
CA GLN A 111 9.37 -14.33 -1.97
C GLN A 111 9.95 -14.41 -3.39
N LYS A 112 9.40 -13.63 -4.33
CA LYS A 112 9.78 -13.62 -5.76
C LYS A 112 10.54 -12.35 -6.16
N LEU A 113 10.64 -11.38 -5.25
CA LEU A 113 11.38 -10.14 -5.43
C LEU A 113 12.85 -10.34 -5.05
N SER A 114 13.76 -9.76 -5.83
CA SER A 114 15.12 -9.48 -5.33
C SER A 114 15.09 -8.34 -4.30
N SER A 115 16.15 -8.18 -3.50
CA SER A 115 16.25 -7.06 -2.52
C SER A 115 16.08 -5.69 -3.20
N ASP A 116 16.72 -5.48 -4.36
CA ASP A 116 16.58 -4.24 -5.15
C ASP A 116 15.14 -4.03 -5.64
N GLU A 117 14.47 -5.09 -6.09
CA GLU A 117 13.09 -5.00 -6.55
C GLU A 117 12.09 -4.81 -5.40
N ALA A 118 12.35 -5.43 -4.24
CA ALA A 118 11.56 -5.20 -3.04
C ALA A 118 11.64 -3.73 -2.61
N GLN A 119 12.83 -3.13 -2.63
CA GLN A 119 12.99 -1.71 -2.35
C GLN A 119 12.22 -0.84 -3.36
N LYS A 120 12.33 -1.11 -4.67
CA LYS A 120 11.56 -0.39 -5.70
C LYS A 120 10.06 -0.48 -5.47
N PHE A 121 9.57 -1.67 -5.12
CA PHE A 121 8.16 -1.89 -4.84
C PHE A 121 7.70 -1.09 -3.60
N THR A 122 8.47 -1.11 -2.51
CA THR A 122 8.19 -0.31 -1.31
C THR A 122 8.20 1.19 -1.58
N GLU A 123 9.17 1.68 -2.35
CA GLU A 123 9.28 3.11 -2.72
C GLU A 123 8.06 3.54 -3.53
N TRP A 124 7.67 2.76 -4.54
CA TRP A 124 6.51 3.04 -5.37
C TRP A 124 5.20 3.08 -4.56
N VAL A 125 4.98 2.09 -3.68
CA VAL A 125 3.82 2.10 -2.76
C VAL A 125 3.83 3.32 -1.85
N SER A 126 5.00 3.70 -1.32
CA SER A 126 5.14 4.88 -0.45
C SER A 126 4.83 6.18 -1.18
N GLU A 127 5.21 6.29 -2.46
CA GLU A 127 4.88 7.44 -3.31
C GLU A 127 3.38 7.56 -3.57
N ILE A 128 2.70 6.43 -3.82
CA ILE A 128 1.24 6.37 -3.91
C ILE A 128 0.62 6.86 -2.59
N ASN A 129 1.06 6.32 -1.45
CA ASN A 129 0.53 6.69 -0.13
C ASN A 129 0.75 8.17 0.18
N ARG A 130 1.93 8.72 -0.12
CA ARG A 130 2.23 10.14 0.09
C ARG A 130 1.31 11.02 -0.73
N ALA A 131 1.08 10.67 -1.99
CA ALA A 131 0.21 11.43 -2.87
C ALA A 131 -1.27 11.32 -2.43
N VAL A 132 -1.68 10.16 -1.93
CA VAL A 132 -3.02 9.93 -1.37
C VAL A 132 -3.23 10.63 -0.03
N SER A 133 -2.23 10.64 0.85
CA SER A 133 -2.29 11.31 2.17
C SER A 133 -2.28 12.84 2.07
N GLY A 134 -1.91 13.38 0.91
CA GLY A 134 -2.04 14.80 0.61
C GLY A 134 -3.42 15.20 0.08
N MET A 135 -4.31 14.25 -0.23
CA MET A 135 -5.68 14.51 -0.72
C MET A 135 -6.64 14.94 0.38
#